data_AF-A0A2P5HS27-F1
#
_entry.id   AF-A0A2P5HS27-F1
#
_cell.length_a   1.000
_cell.length_b   1.000
_cell.length_c   1.000
_cell.angle_alpha   90.00
_cell.angle_beta   90.00
_cell.angle_gamma   90.00
#
_symmetry.space_group_name_H-M   'P 1'
#
loop_
_entity.id
_entity.type
_entity.pdbx_description
1 polymer ?
#
loop_
_entity_poly.entity_id
_entity_poly.type
_entity_poly.pdbx_seq_one_letter_code
_entity_poly.pdbx_strand_id
1 'polypeptide(L)'
;MLLELLTWHQITPAYVDFMLVFGMQTHAKDLLFGGFRANLRIKPAHAISSIAALGRSGRQYELCYTLKSVSYSQQSDSYSIRQSAFYHRFDVMRGNTLWIVTKGGEDLHHRFKELTGKESARQMFTHRDDCFRSSLSAHLAFCYWSTEDWHGYIRHMETMVSQYTDMALLGHRGEGDSYEIYTGRNIQQLQIWHEKVCDVIAVLDSNVEVISSMAAFYRNLQAKNNFPLKDSSREDVDDFVEELYMIISSSKLQISRAKSLRQRTMERSELTFFSTDIIKYQGDNGSGSGTFSSTAMTRWLQVTIPLTVVTLLAAQVLKTRATVQAITKSKSPANNAEKGVRHEVNWRTRAWLRIRDLPLQSCFADSHAGRNHSSATQVV
;
A
#
# COMPACT_ATOMS: atom_id res chain seq x y z
N MET A 1 -10.23 -17.51 32.80
CA MET A 1 -8.91 -18.08 32.44
C MET A 1 -7.99 -17.11 31.69
N LEU A 2 -8.23 -16.75 30.41
CA LEU A 2 -7.30 -15.87 29.67
C LEU A 2 -7.16 -14.48 30.33
N LEU A 3 -8.28 -13.84 30.67
CA LEU A 3 -8.27 -12.53 31.34
C LEU A 3 -7.48 -12.55 32.65
N GLU A 4 -7.65 -13.59 33.47
CA GLU A 4 -6.94 -13.76 34.74
C GLU A 4 -5.42 -13.85 34.52
N LEU A 5 -4.96 -14.57 33.49
CA LEU A 5 -3.54 -14.65 33.13
C LEU A 5 -2.99 -13.29 32.70
N LEU A 6 -3.71 -12.56 31.84
CA LEU A 6 -3.28 -11.23 31.36
C LEU A 6 -3.23 -10.22 32.52
N THR A 7 -4.23 -10.25 33.41
CA THR A 7 -4.28 -9.37 34.59
C THR A 7 -3.20 -9.72 35.60
N TRP A 8 -2.98 -11.02 35.87
CA TRP A 8 -1.94 -11.49 36.79
C TRP A 8 -0.55 -11.09 36.33
N HIS A 9 -0.27 -11.22 35.04
CA HIS A 9 1.02 -10.82 34.47
C HIS A 9 1.12 -9.31 34.17
N GLN A 10 0.05 -8.53 34.39
CA GLN A 10 -0.05 -7.10 34.15
C GLN A 10 0.40 -6.72 32.74
N ILE A 11 -0.19 -7.37 31.75
CA ILE A 11 0.17 -7.16 30.35
C ILE A 11 -0.25 -5.77 29.88
N THR A 12 0.61 -5.12 29.11
CA THR A 12 0.30 -3.84 28.49
C THR A 12 -1.00 -3.93 27.66
N PRO A 13 -1.96 -3.00 27.82
CA PRO A 13 -3.23 -3.03 27.09
C PRO A 13 -3.08 -3.12 25.56
N ALA A 14 -2.02 -2.54 25.01
CA ALA A 14 -1.71 -2.61 23.57
C ALA A 14 -1.56 -4.05 23.04
N TYR A 15 -1.27 -5.05 23.89
CA TYR A 15 -1.26 -6.44 23.45
C TYR A 15 -2.68 -6.99 23.21
N VAL A 16 -3.66 -6.52 23.99
CA VAL A 16 -5.06 -6.94 23.86
C VAL A 16 -5.59 -6.54 22.49
N ASP A 17 -5.23 -5.37 21.98
CA ASP A 17 -5.60 -4.91 20.63
C ASP A 17 -5.14 -5.91 19.56
N PHE A 18 -3.91 -6.47 19.70
CA PHE A 18 -3.40 -7.49 18.79
C PHE A 18 -4.08 -8.85 18.96
N MET A 19 -4.60 -9.16 20.15
CA MET A 19 -5.35 -10.39 20.41
C MET A 19 -6.79 -10.32 19.88
N LEU A 20 -7.42 -9.14 19.86
CA LEU A 20 -8.81 -8.98 19.42
C LEU A 20 -9.01 -9.28 17.92
N VAL A 21 -7.93 -9.29 17.14
CA VAL A 21 -7.96 -9.73 15.74
C VAL A 21 -8.18 -11.23 15.61
N PHE A 22 -7.89 -12.01 16.65
CA PHE A 22 -8.11 -13.46 16.62
C PHE A 22 -9.57 -13.80 16.91
N GLY A 23 -10.18 -14.61 16.04
CA GLY A 23 -11.56 -15.05 16.18
C GLY A 23 -12.14 -15.55 14.85
N MET A 24 -13.39 -15.99 14.86
CA MET A 24 -14.11 -16.29 13.62
C MET A 24 -14.38 -14.98 12.87
N GLN A 25 -13.64 -14.74 11.79
CA GLN A 25 -13.90 -13.61 10.90
C GLN A 25 -14.57 -14.13 9.63
N THR A 26 -15.73 -13.56 9.27
CA THR A 26 -16.46 -13.87 8.02
C THR A 26 -15.72 -13.35 6.79
N HIS A 27 -14.98 -12.26 6.95
CA HIS A 27 -14.00 -11.77 5.98
C HIS A 27 -12.75 -11.34 6.73
N ALA A 28 -11.58 -11.79 6.30
CA ALA A 28 -10.29 -11.50 6.93
C ALA A 28 -9.81 -10.05 6.68
N LYS A 29 -10.69 -9.06 6.90
CA LYS A 29 -10.39 -7.63 6.69
C LYS A 29 -9.35 -7.10 7.67
N ASP A 30 -9.18 -7.78 8.80
CA ASP A 30 -8.19 -7.40 9.83
C ASP A 30 -6.79 -7.96 9.55
N LEU A 31 -6.56 -8.62 8.40
CA LEU A 31 -5.21 -9.01 7.95
C LEU A 31 -4.26 -7.82 7.80
N LEU A 32 -4.79 -6.60 7.68
CA LEU A 32 -4.01 -5.36 7.63
C LEU A 32 -3.70 -4.80 9.02
N PHE A 33 -4.40 -5.24 10.06
CA PHE A 33 -4.09 -4.82 11.41
C PHE A 33 -2.79 -5.47 11.86
N GLY A 34 -1.77 -4.64 12.02
CA GLY A 34 -0.47 -5.06 12.50
C GLY A 34 0.31 -3.88 13.02
N GLY A 35 1.26 -4.15 13.90
CA GLY A 35 2.09 -3.08 14.43
C GLY A 35 3.15 -3.56 15.39
N PHE A 36 4.00 -2.62 15.76
CA PHE A 36 5.01 -2.76 16.78
C PHE A 36 4.77 -1.72 17.86
N ARG A 37 4.82 -2.15 19.12
CA ARG A 37 4.71 -1.29 20.31
C ARG A 37 5.80 -1.71 21.27
N ALA A 38 6.57 -0.73 21.75
CA ALA A 38 7.62 -0.96 22.72
C ALA A 38 7.47 0.01 23.88
N ASN A 39 7.49 -0.53 25.10
CA ASN A 39 7.50 0.24 26.34
C ASN A 39 8.81 -0.03 27.06
N LEU A 40 9.61 1.02 27.27
CA LEU A 40 10.90 0.92 27.94
C LEU A 40 10.84 1.61 29.31
N ARG A 41 11.04 0.84 30.38
CA ARG A 41 11.10 1.34 31.76
C ARG A 41 12.48 1.01 32.33
N ILE A 42 13.47 1.87 32.06
CA ILE A 42 14.84 1.71 32.61
C ILE A 42 15.00 2.43 33.96
N LYS A 43 14.30 3.55 34.17
CA LYS A 43 14.32 4.28 35.43
C LYS A 43 13.22 3.73 36.35
N PRO A 44 13.51 3.48 37.65
CA PRO A 44 12.48 3.03 38.58
C PRO A 44 11.46 4.16 38.78
N ALA A 45 10.31 4.04 38.13
CA ALA A 45 9.16 4.88 38.43
C ALA A 45 8.47 4.32 39.67
N HIS A 46 8.94 4.78 40.84
CA HIS A 46 8.41 4.48 42.17
C HIS A 46 8.51 3.00 42.59
N ALA A 47 8.62 2.75 43.90
CA ALA A 47 8.81 1.42 44.51
C ALA A 47 7.68 0.41 44.21
N ILE A 48 6.61 0.82 43.53
CA ILE A 48 5.40 0.05 43.22
C ILE A 48 5.60 -0.86 41.99
N SER A 49 6.64 -0.63 41.17
CA SER A 49 6.88 -1.42 39.94
C SER A 49 7.67 -2.72 40.15
N SER A 50 8.27 -2.94 41.32
CA SER A 50 9.00 -4.17 41.64
C SER A 50 8.08 -5.17 42.32
N ILE A 51 7.86 -6.32 41.68
CA ILE A 51 7.07 -7.43 42.25
C ILE A 51 8.00 -8.63 42.36
N ALA A 52 8.54 -8.84 43.58
CA ALA A 52 9.52 -9.88 43.84
C ALA A 52 8.98 -11.29 43.51
N ALA A 53 7.70 -11.56 43.78
CA ALA A 53 7.02 -12.82 43.49
C ALA A 53 6.99 -13.19 42.00
N LEU A 54 7.07 -12.20 41.10
CA LEU A 54 7.11 -12.40 39.64
C LEU A 54 8.53 -12.19 39.07
N GLY A 55 9.54 -12.07 39.95
CA GLY A 55 10.92 -11.81 39.54
C GLY A 55 11.14 -10.42 38.93
N ARG A 56 10.30 -9.42 39.25
CA ARG A 56 10.34 -8.08 38.64
C ARG A 56 11.14 -7.08 39.48
N SER A 57 12.17 -6.50 38.88
CA SER A 57 13.03 -5.44 39.43
C SER A 57 12.48 -4.03 39.22
N GLY A 58 11.47 -3.88 38.36
CA GLY A 58 10.95 -2.58 37.93
C GLY A 58 11.75 -1.91 36.82
N ARG A 59 12.87 -2.53 36.37
CA ARG A 59 13.62 -2.11 35.18
C ARG A 59 13.45 -3.13 34.06
N GLN A 60 12.49 -2.88 33.19
CA GLN A 60 12.09 -3.83 32.15
C GLN A 60 11.76 -3.12 30.84
N TYR A 61 11.83 -3.86 29.74
CA TYR A 61 11.17 -3.47 28.50
C TYR A 61 10.11 -4.49 28.11
N GLU A 62 9.09 -4.00 27.44
CA GLU A 62 7.97 -4.78 26.92
C GLU A 62 7.82 -4.50 25.44
N LEU A 63 7.68 -5.55 24.66
CA LEU A 63 7.47 -5.52 23.22
C LEU A 63 6.15 -6.23 22.91
N CYS A 64 5.33 -5.59 22.10
CA CYS A 64 4.11 -6.18 21.56
C CYS A 64 4.17 -6.01 20.04
N TYR A 65 4.08 -7.10 19.29
CA TYR A 65 4.08 -7.01 17.84
C TYR A 65 3.34 -8.15 17.18
N THR A 66 2.99 -7.95 15.92
CA THR A 66 2.32 -8.96 15.09
C THR A 66 3.17 -9.29 13.89
N LEU A 67 3.27 -10.58 13.57
CA LEU A 67 3.84 -11.03 12.29
C LEU A 67 2.85 -11.96 11.60
N LYS A 68 2.94 -12.00 10.28
CA LYS A 68 2.10 -12.83 9.43
C LYS A 68 2.95 -13.72 8.56
N SER A 69 2.48 -14.92 8.29
CA SER A 69 3.14 -15.89 7.42
C SER A 69 2.10 -16.63 6.59
N VAL A 70 2.54 -17.32 5.54
CA VAL A 70 1.67 -18.19 4.77
C VAL A 70 1.79 -19.61 5.28
N SER A 71 0.68 -20.33 5.28
CA SER A 71 0.64 -21.77 5.52
C SER A 71 -0.07 -22.47 4.38
N TYR A 72 0.56 -23.52 3.85
CA TYR A 72 -0.06 -24.41 2.88
C TYR A 72 -0.70 -25.59 3.60
N SER A 73 -2.01 -25.79 3.37
CA SER A 73 -2.76 -26.94 3.90
C SER A 73 -2.90 -27.98 2.80
N GLN A 74 -2.27 -29.15 2.97
CA GLN A 74 -2.40 -30.28 2.04
C GLN A 74 -3.83 -30.84 2.01
N GLN A 75 -4.57 -30.78 3.13
CA GLN A 75 -5.93 -31.33 3.21
C GLN A 75 -6.93 -30.53 2.37
N SER A 76 -6.75 -29.22 2.29
CA SER A 76 -7.63 -28.32 1.55
C SER A 76 -7.02 -27.81 0.25
N ASP A 77 -5.81 -28.28 -0.09
CA ASP A 77 -4.97 -27.82 -1.21
C ASP A 77 -4.99 -26.29 -1.39
N SER A 78 -4.83 -25.58 -0.27
CA SER A 78 -5.05 -24.13 -0.25
C SER A 78 -4.03 -23.42 0.62
N TYR A 79 -3.53 -22.30 0.11
CA TYR A 79 -2.72 -21.36 0.87
C TYR A 79 -3.61 -20.46 1.75
N SER A 80 -3.19 -20.24 2.99
CA SER A 80 -3.87 -19.34 3.92
C SER A 80 -2.86 -18.49 4.67
N ILE A 81 -3.12 -17.18 4.77
CA ILE A 81 -2.32 -16.25 5.56
C ILE A 81 -2.68 -16.44 7.03
N ARG A 82 -1.69 -16.66 7.88
CA ARG A 82 -1.81 -16.85 9.32
C ARG A 82 -1.14 -15.69 10.05
N GLN A 83 -1.83 -15.18 11.06
CA GLN A 83 -1.33 -14.12 11.93
C GLN A 83 -0.89 -14.71 13.27
N SER A 84 0.15 -14.11 13.86
CA SER A 84 0.62 -14.38 15.21
C SER A 84 0.88 -13.07 15.94
N ALA A 85 0.47 -12.98 17.21
CA ALA A 85 0.73 -11.86 18.09
C ALA A 85 1.68 -12.26 19.21
N PHE A 86 2.73 -11.47 19.39
CA PHE A 86 3.82 -11.73 20.31
C PHE A 86 3.87 -10.65 21.38
N TYR A 87 3.90 -11.09 22.62
CA TYR A 87 4.25 -10.27 23.77
C TYR A 87 5.55 -10.80 24.36
N HIS A 88 6.52 -9.91 24.49
CA HIS A 88 7.78 -10.20 25.15
C HIS A 88 8.02 -9.16 26.23
N ARG A 89 8.39 -9.63 27.42
CA ARG A 89 8.88 -8.79 28.50
C ARG A 89 10.22 -9.32 28.98
N PHE A 90 11.17 -8.42 29.14
CA PHE A 90 12.51 -8.72 29.63
C PHE A 90 12.87 -7.83 30.83
N ASP A 91 13.25 -8.46 31.94
CA ASP A 91 13.81 -7.76 33.10
C ASP A 91 15.33 -7.63 32.96
N VAL A 92 15.80 -6.39 32.81
CA VAL A 92 17.21 -6.12 32.50
C VAL A 92 18.12 -6.37 33.71
N MET A 93 17.58 -6.32 34.93
CA MET A 93 18.39 -6.51 36.14
C MET A 93 18.54 -7.97 36.51
N ARG A 94 17.47 -8.76 36.37
CA ARG A 94 17.44 -10.18 36.78
C ARG A 94 17.55 -11.16 35.62
N GLY A 95 17.38 -10.71 34.37
CA GLY A 95 17.37 -11.58 33.19
C GLY A 95 16.11 -12.44 33.07
N ASN A 96 15.04 -12.12 33.81
CA ASN A 96 13.79 -12.86 33.75
C ASN A 96 13.00 -12.48 32.50
N THR A 97 12.48 -13.46 31.76
CA THR A 97 11.78 -13.26 30.49
C THR A 97 10.38 -13.84 30.57
N LEU A 98 9.41 -13.14 29.96
CA LEU A 98 8.05 -13.64 29.79
C LEU A 98 7.66 -13.50 28.33
N TRP A 99 7.22 -14.63 27.76
CA TRP A 99 6.73 -14.73 26.39
C TRP A 99 5.28 -15.17 26.40
N ILE A 100 4.44 -14.44 25.68
CA ILE A 100 3.07 -14.85 25.38
C ILE A 100 2.88 -14.75 23.88
N VAL A 101 2.60 -15.90 23.26
CA VAL A 101 2.43 -16.04 21.82
C VAL A 101 1.00 -16.48 21.56
N THR A 102 0.25 -15.64 20.87
CA THR A 102 -1.12 -15.93 20.42
C THR A 102 -1.06 -16.27 18.95
N LYS A 103 -1.39 -17.52 18.61
CA LYS A 103 -1.41 -18.04 17.24
C LYS A 103 -2.44 -19.16 17.12
N GLY A 104 -3.03 -19.32 15.94
CA GLY A 104 -3.75 -20.54 15.56
C GLY A 104 -2.79 -21.60 15.01
N GLY A 105 -2.71 -22.77 15.68
CA GLY A 105 -1.81 -23.88 15.35
C GLY A 105 -0.64 -24.03 16.33
N GLU A 106 0.09 -25.15 16.25
CA GLU A 106 1.15 -25.52 17.20
C GLU A 106 2.58 -25.39 16.65
N ASP A 107 2.76 -25.01 15.39
CA ASP A 107 4.06 -24.94 14.72
C ASP A 107 5.06 -23.98 15.40
N LEU A 108 4.61 -22.80 15.85
CA LEU A 108 5.47 -21.89 16.63
C LEU A 108 5.76 -22.44 18.03
N HIS A 109 4.83 -23.19 18.62
CA HIS A 109 5.04 -23.80 19.93
C HIS A 109 6.16 -24.86 19.85
N HIS A 110 6.15 -25.69 18.81
CA HIS A 110 7.20 -26.69 18.59
C HIS A 110 8.57 -26.06 18.37
N ARG A 111 8.67 -25.04 17.50
CA ARG A 111 9.94 -24.32 17.26
C ARG A 111 10.47 -23.63 18.52
N PHE A 112 9.57 -22.99 19.28
CA PHE A 112 9.97 -22.37 20.54
C PHE A 112 10.45 -23.40 21.56
N LYS A 113 9.79 -24.57 21.61
CA LYS A 113 10.19 -25.70 22.47
C LYS A 113 11.52 -26.32 22.05
N GLU A 114 11.83 -26.33 20.77
CA GLU A 114 13.12 -26.79 20.25
C GLU A 114 14.25 -25.85 20.65
N LEU A 115 14.03 -24.53 20.50
CA LEU A 115 14.96 -23.50 20.97
C LEU A 115 15.18 -23.56 22.50
N THR A 116 14.14 -23.90 23.25
CA THR A 116 14.14 -23.96 24.72
C THR A 116 14.25 -25.39 25.29
N GLY A 117 14.61 -26.37 24.46
CA GLY A 117 14.62 -27.79 24.78
C GLY A 117 15.63 -28.21 25.86
N LYS A 118 15.53 -29.47 26.31
CA LYS A 118 16.24 -30.00 27.50
C LYS A 118 17.78 -29.88 27.48
N GLU A 119 18.41 -29.70 26.33
CA GLU A 119 19.87 -29.46 26.24
C GLU A 119 20.23 -27.98 26.44
N SER A 120 19.46 -27.04 25.87
CA SER A 120 19.63 -25.60 26.10
C SER A 120 19.14 -25.16 27.48
N ALA A 121 18.21 -25.88 28.11
CA ALA A 121 17.83 -25.65 29.50
C ALA A 121 18.86 -26.17 30.54
N ARG A 122 19.81 -27.03 30.13
CA ARG A 122 20.86 -27.59 31.02
C ARG A 122 22.08 -26.69 31.11
N GLN A 123 22.37 -25.90 30.08
CA GLN A 123 23.22 -24.72 30.22
C GLN A 123 22.36 -23.66 30.88
N MET A 124 22.41 -23.63 32.22
CA MET A 124 21.64 -22.71 33.02
C MET A 124 21.76 -21.30 32.43
N PHE A 125 20.62 -20.62 32.27
CA PHE A 125 20.51 -19.18 32.09
C PHE A 125 21.00 -18.44 33.35
N THR A 126 22.20 -18.77 33.81
CA THR A 126 22.83 -18.27 35.03
C THR A 126 23.31 -16.83 34.85
N HIS A 127 23.70 -16.47 33.62
CA HIS A 127 24.11 -15.12 33.29
C HIS A 127 23.00 -14.35 32.56
N ARG A 128 22.86 -13.07 32.92
CA ARG A 128 21.82 -12.18 32.38
C ARG A 128 21.98 -11.96 30.87
N ASP A 129 23.21 -12.02 30.40
CA ASP A 129 23.56 -11.86 28.98
C ASP A 129 23.05 -13.06 28.16
N ASP A 130 23.11 -14.28 28.69
CA ASP A 130 22.62 -15.47 28.00
C ASP A 130 21.09 -15.47 27.88
N CYS A 131 20.37 -14.98 28.90
CA CYS A 131 18.93 -14.75 28.81
C CYS A 131 18.59 -13.74 27.71
N PHE A 132 19.39 -12.68 27.59
CA PHE A 132 19.19 -11.64 26.59
C PHE A 132 19.44 -12.18 25.18
N ARG A 133 20.56 -12.89 24.97
CA ARG A 133 20.89 -13.58 23.70
C ARG A 133 19.79 -14.56 23.29
N SER A 134 19.34 -15.40 24.20
CA SER A 134 18.24 -16.33 23.94
C SER A 134 16.94 -15.61 23.54
N SER A 135 16.68 -14.43 24.11
CA SER A 135 15.53 -13.61 23.73
C SER A 135 15.66 -13.03 22.33
N LEU A 136 16.87 -12.66 21.90
CA LEU A 136 17.14 -12.23 20.52
C LEU A 136 16.95 -13.39 19.55
N SER A 137 17.48 -14.58 19.86
CA SER A 137 17.28 -15.79 19.04
C SER A 137 15.81 -16.17 18.91
N ALA A 138 15.01 -15.99 19.97
CA ALA A 138 13.57 -16.21 19.92
C ALA A 138 12.87 -15.20 18.98
N HIS A 139 13.19 -13.91 19.06
CA HIS A 139 12.67 -12.91 18.13
C HIS A 139 13.04 -13.24 16.68
N LEU A 140 14.29 -13.61 16.45
CA LEU A 140 14.79 -13.98 15.13
C LEU A 140 14.02 -15.17 14.55
N ALA A 141 13.79 -16.22 15.33
CA ALA A 141 13.00 -17.37 14.91
C ALA A 141 11.57 -16.98 14.48
N PHE A 142 10.94 -16.03 15.20
CA PHE A 142 9.64 -15.50 14.82
C PHE A 142 9.68 -14.64 13.54
N CYS A 143 10.76 -13.87 13.33
CA CYS A 143 10.97 -13.12 12.11
C CYS A 143 11.21 -14.04 10.90
N TYR A 144 11.98 -15.12 11.05
CA TYR A 144 12.12 -16.13 10.00
C TYR A 144 10.81 -16.82 9.66
N TRP A 145 10.03 -17.20 10.67
CA TRP A 145 8.68 -17.74 10.44
C TRP A 145 7.82 -16.83 9.56
N SER A 146 7.95 -15.50 9.71
CA SER A 146 7.20 -14.53 8.89
C SER A 146 7.61 -14.49 7.41
N THR A 147 8.70 -15.16 7.01
CA THR A 147 9.18 -15.24 5.62
C THR A 147 8.83 -16.55 4.91
N GLU A 148 8.20 -17.48 5.61
CA GLU A 148 7.93 -18.82 5.09
C GLU A 148 6.79 -18.83 4.05
N ASP A 149 6.92 -19.72 3.06
CA ASP A 149 5.94 -20.04 2.02
C ASP A 149 5.44 -18.88 1.12
N TRP A 150 5.91 -17.65 1.29
CA TRP A 150 5.55 -16.53 0.41
C TRP A 150 5.92 -16.78 -1.06
N HIS A 151 7.08 -17.39 -1.31
CA HIS A 151 7.49 -17.73 -2.67
C HIS A 151 6.51 -18.70 -3.35
N GLY A 152 6.11 -19.76 -2.63
CA GLY A 152 5.15 -20.76 -3.13
C GLY A 152 3.78 -20.15 -3.36
N TYR A 153 3.33 -19.29 -2.46
CA TYR A 153 2.03 -18.63 -2.57
C TYR A 153 1.98 -17.64 -3.74
N ILE A 154 2.99 -16.78 -3.90
CA ILE A 154 3.06 -15.85 -5.03
C ILE A 154 3.13 -16.63 -6.34
N ARG A 155 3.93 -17.71 -6.41
CA ARG A 155 3.98 -18.58 -7.60
C ARG A 155 2.62 -19.20 -7.91
N HIS A 156 1.88 -19.67 -6.90
CA HIS A 156 0.53 -20.19 -7.10
C HIS A 156 -0.40 -19.13 -7.69
N MET A 157 -0.39 -17.90 -7.15
CA MET A 157 -1.18 -16.80 -7.72
C MET A 157 -0.77 -16.47 -9.16
N GLU A 158 0.54 -16.49 -9.49
CA GLU A 158 1.02 -16.30 -10.87
C GLU A 158 0.45 -17.38 -11.80
N THR A 159 0.46 -18.65 -11.37
CA THR A 159 -0.11 -19.76 -12.14
C THR A 159 -1.61 -19.59 -12.35
N MET A 160 -2.35 -19.20 -11.30
CA MET A 160 -3.80 -18.97 -11.43
C MET A 160 -4.10 -17.82 -12.39
N VAL A 161 -3.42 -16.68 -12.27
CA VAL A 161 -3.60 -15.56 -13.20
C VAL A 161 -3.25 -15.95 -14.63
N SER A 162 -2.16 -16.69 -14.85
CA SER A 162 -1.83 -17.21 -16.19
C SER A 162 -2.91 -18.14 -16.72
N GLN A 163 -3.38 -19.12 -15.95
CA GLN A 163 -4.46 -20.02 -16.40
C GLN A 163 -5.71 -19.27 -16.87
N TYR A 164 -6.12 -18.21 -16.18
CA TYR A 164 -7.27 -17.40 -16.60
C TYR A 164 -6.98 -16.47 -17.78
N THR A 165 -5.73 -16.21 -18.16
CA THR A 165 -5.39 -15.19 -19.16
C THR A 165 -4.65 -15.73 -20.38
N ASP A 166 -4.08 -16.93 -20.31
CA ASP A 166 -3.23 -17.50 -21.35
C ASP A 166 -4.02 -17.68 -22.66
N MET A 167 -5.29 -18.11 -22.60
CA MET A 167 -6.12 -18.24 -23.81
C MET A 167 -6.46 -16.89 -24.46
N ALA A 168 -6.65 -15.81 -23.69
CA ALA A 168 -6.85 -14.46 -24.23
C ALA A 168 -5.63 -13.92 -24.96
N LEU A 169 -4.44 -14.26 -24.44
CA LEU A 169 -3.16 -13.71 -24.87
C LEU A 169 -2.48 -14.53 -25.97
N LEU A 170 -2.49 -15.86 -25.81
CA LEU A 170 -1.74 -16.83 -26.60
C LEU A 170 -2.64 -17.75 -27.43
N GLY A 171 -3.97 -17.67 -27.26
CA GLY A 171 -4.91 -18.45 -28.05
C GLY A 171 -4.74 -18.16 -29.54
N HIS A 172 -4.62 -19.23 -30.34
CA HIS A 172 -4.52 -19.12 -31.79
C HIS A 172 -5.81 -18.46 -32.31
N ARG A 173 -5.65 -17.40 -33.13
CA ARG A 173 -6.77 -16.66 -33.72
C ARG A 173 -6.90 -17.10 -35.17
N GLY A 174 -7.71 -18.13 -35.40
CA GLY A 174 -7.91 -18.74 -36.72
C GLY A 174 -9.20 -19.56 -36.79
N GLU A 175 -9.68 -19.78 -38.02
CA GLU A 175 -10.87 -20.61 -38.26
C GLU A 175 -10.56 -22.07 -37.90
N GLY A 176 -11.27 -22.61 -36.90
CA GLY A 176 -11.03 -23.97 -36.38
C GLY A 176 -10.13 -24.04 -35.14
N ASP A 177 -9.58 -22.92 -34.68
CA ASP A 177 -8.80 -22.87 -33.45
C ASP A 177 -9.69 -22.70 -32.20
N SER A 178 -9.24 -23.27 -31.07
CA SER A 178 -9.93 -23.15 -29.79
C SER A 178 -9.86 -21.71 -29.27
N TYR A 179 -10.94 -20.95 -29.42
CA TYR A 179 -11.11 -19.66 -28.75
C TYR A 179 -11.92 -19.84 -27.47
N GLU A 180 -11.45 -19.25 -26.36
CA GLU A 180 -12.20 -19.24 -25.11
C GLU A 180 -13.07 -17.98 -25.04
N ILE A 181 -14.37 -18.17 -24.85
CA ILE A 181 -15.30 -17.05 -24.66
C ILE A 181 -15.19 -16.60 -23.21
N TYR A 182 -14.53 -15.47 -23.02
CA TYR A 182 -14.49 -14.81 -21.72
C TYR A 182 -15.87 -14.29 -21.33
N THR A 183 -16.25 -14.53 -20.08
CA THR A 183 -17.52 -14.06 -19.50
C THR A 183 -17.23 -13.09 -18.35
N GLY A 184 -18.25 -12.34 -17.92
CA GLY A 184 -18.12 -11.47 -16.74
C GLY A 184 -17.66 -12.22 -15.48
N ARG A 185 -17.93 -13.53 -15.38
CA ARG A 185 -17.42 -14.38 -14.29
C ARG A 185 -15.90 -14.52 -14.33
N ASN A 186 -15.29 -14.64 -15.51
CA ASN A 186 -13.83 -14.74 -15.64
C ASN A 186 -13.15 -13.44 -15.21
N ILE A 187 -13.76 -12.30 -15.55
CA ILE A 187 -13.29 -10.98 -15.12
C ILE A 187 -13.41 -10.83 -13.59
N GLN A 188 -14.52 -11.28 -12.99
CA GLN A 188 -14.67 -11.30 -11.53
C GLN A 188 -13.60 -12.18 -10.85
N GLN A 189 -13.27 -13.34 -11.41
CA GLN A 189 -12.20 -14.19 -10.87
C GLN A 189 -10.83 -13.50 -10.94
N LEU A 190 -10.51 -12.83 -12.06
CA LEU A 190 -9.28 -12.04 -12.17
C LEU A 190 -9.24 -10.91 -11.15
N GLN A 191 -10.37 -10.24 -10.89
CA GLN A 191 -10.47 -9.20 -9.88
C GLN A 191 -10.22 -9.75 -8.46
N ILE A 192 -10.78 -10.92 -8.14
CA ILE A 192 -10.52 -11.60 -6.86
C ILE A 192 -9.03 -11.88 -6.68
N TRP A 193 -8.35 -12.35 -7.73
CA TRP A 193 -6.90 -12.57 -7.67
C TRP A 193 -6.11 -11.27 -7.55
N HIS A 194 -6.54 -10.20 -8.23
CA HIS A 194 -5.94 -8.88 -8.08
C HIS A 194 -6.03 -8.36 -6.64
N GLU A 195 -7.21 -8.48 -6.00
CA GLU A 195 -7.41 -8.12 -4.60
C GLU A 195 -6.50 -8.96 -3.68
N LYS A 196 -6.43 -10.29 -3.88
CA LYS A 196 -5.52 -11.15 -3.11
C LYS A 196 -4.05 -10.76 -3.24
N VAL A 197 -3.60 -10.36 -4.43
CA VAL A 197 -2.22 -9.88 -4.63
C VAL A 197 -1.99 -8.56 -3.89
N CYS A 198 -2.98 -7.67 -3.84
CA CYS A 198 -2.91 -6.45 -3.04
C CYS A 198 -2.81 -6.75 -1.54
N ASP A 199 -3.59 -7.73 -1.05
CA ASP A 199 -3.50 -8.17 0.35
C ASP A 199 -2.10 -8.70 0.68
N VAL A 200 -1.50 -9.50 -0.20
CA VAL A 200 -0.13 -10.01 -0.03
C VAL A 200 0.89 -8.87 0.07
N ILE A 201 0.81 -7.87 -0.81
CA ILE A 201 1.69 -6.69 -0.76
C ILE A 201 1.54 -5.99 0.58
N ALA A 202 0.31 -5.73 1.01
CA ALA A 202 0.04 -5.00 2.24
C ALA A 202 0.48 -5.76 3.50
N VAL A 203 0.32 -7.09 3.53
CA VAL A 203 0.79 -7.94 4.63
C VAL A 203 2.33 -7.94 4.70
N LEU A 204 3.01 -8.10 3.56
CA LEU A 204 4.48 -8.08 3.54
C LEU A 204 5.03 -6.70 3.90
N ASP A 205 4.43 -5.62 3.44
CA ASP A 205 4.80 -4.24 3.82
C ASP A 205 4.63 -4.05 5.34
N SER A 206 3.52 -4.52 5.92
CA SER A 206 3.29 -4.49 7.38
C SER A 206 4.36 -5.28 8.15
N ASN A 207 4.74 -6.48 7.70
CA ASN A 207 5.83 -7.25 8.31
C ASN A 207 7.16 -6.48 8.25
N VAL A 208 7.49 -5.87 7.09
CA VAL A 208 8.70 -5.05 6.93
C VAL A 208 8.73 -3.89 7.91
N GLU A 209 7.60 -3.19 8.10
CA GLU A 209 7.49 -2.10 9.07
C GLU A 209 7.71 -2.56 10.51
N VAL A 210 7.11 -3.69 10.89
CA VAL A 210 7.27 -4.28 12.23
C VAL A 210 8.73 -4.67 12.50
N ILE A 211 9.36 -5.36 11.56
CA ILE A 211 10.76 -5.81 11.70
C ILE A 211 11.71 -4.60 11.69
N SER A 212 11.45 -3.59 10.85
CA SER A 212 12.22 -2.34 10.84
C SER A 212 12.10 -1.58 12.17
N SER A 213 10.89 -1.55 12.75
CA SER A 213 10.65 -0.93 14.06
C SER A 213 11.35 -1.69 15.19
N MET A 214 11.41 -3.02 15.10
CA MET A 214 12.16 -3.86 16.04
C MET A 214 13.67 -3.60 15.96
N ALA A 215 14.23 -3.57 14.74
CA ALA A 215 15.64 -3.23 14.53
C ALA A 215 15.99 -1.83 15.08
N ALA A 216 15.13 -0.84 14.81
CA ALA A 216 15.28 0.50 15.36
C ALA A 216 15.20 0.52 16.89
N PHE A 217 14.31 -0.26 17.50
CA PHE A 217 14.20 -0.37 18.95
C PHE A 217 15.50 -0.88 19.57
N TYR A 218 16.09 -1.97 19.07
CA TYR A 218 17.31 -2.54 19.63
C TYR A 218 18.55 -1.65 19.42
N ARG A 219 18.67 -0.97 18.26
CA ARG A 219 19.68 0.08 18.07
C ARG A 219 19.53 1.23 19.08
N ASN A 220 18.30 1.70 19.27
CA ASN A 220 18.01 2.76 20.24
C ASN A 220 18.22 2.29 21.70
N LEU A 221 18.07 1.00 21.98
CA LEU A 221 18.34 0.42 23.29
C LEU A 221 19.84 0.45 23.59
N GLN A 222 20.68 0.06 22.64
CA GLN A 222 22.14 0.17 22.77
C GLN A 222 22.64 1.62 22.87
N ALA A 223 22.04 2.55 22.13
CA ALA A 223 22.45 3.95 22.15
C ALA A 223 22.28 4.58 23.54
N LYS A 224 21.39 4.05 24.39
CA LYS A 224 21.12 4.59 25.73
C LYS A 224 22.21 4.22 26.72
N ASN A 225 22.84 5.24 27.31
CA ASN A 225 23.91 5.09 28.31
C ASN A 225 23.46 4.39 29.60
N ASN A 226 22.16 4.34 29.88
CA ASN A 226 21.64 3.73 31.11
C ASN A 226 21.27 2.24 30.94
N PHE A 227 21.63 1.62 29.82
CA PHE A 227 21.38 0.20 29.58
C PHE A 227 22.51 -0.65 30.20
N PRO A 228 22.22 -1.50 31.20
CA PRO A 228 23.24 -2.27 31.94
C PRO A 228 24.04 -3.26 31.10
N LEU A 229 23.48 -3.77 29.99
CA LEU A 229 24.09 -4.83 29.17
C LEU A 229 24.77 -4.27 27.91
N LYS A 230 24.93 -2.95 27.82
CA LYS A 230 25.37 -2.26 26.60
C LYS A 230 26.70 -2.77 26.04
N ASP A 231 27.67 -3.04 26.91
CA ASP A 231 29.02 -3.43 26.48
C ASP A 231 29.10 -4.93 26.15
N SER A 232 28.46 -5.79 26.96
CA SER A 232 28.47 -7.24 26.75
C SER A 232 27.65 -7.68 25.54
N SER A 233 26.50 -7.04 25.30
CA SER A 233 25.54 -7.46 24.28
C SER A 233 25.62 -6.63 23.00
N ARG A 234 26.74 -5.92 22.79
CA ARG A 234 26.87 -4.99 21.66
C ARG A 234 26.92 -5.74 20.33
N GLU A 235 27.85 -6.68 20.25
CA GLU A 235 28.06 -7.54 19.08
C GLU A 235 26.80 -8.35 18.77
N ASP A 236 26.21 -9.01 19.78
CA ASP A 236 25.01 -9.84 19.62
C ASP A 236 23.81 -9.08 19.03
N VAL A 237 23.65 -7.80 19.38
CA VAL A 237 22.56 -6.96 18.87
C VAL A 237 22.91 -6.39 17.50
N ASP A 238 24.18 -6.11 17.21
CA ASP A 238 24.61 -5.69 15.87
C ASP A 238 24.36 -6.83 14.86
N ASP A 239 24.77 -8.06 15.20
CA ASP A 239 24.52 -9.28 14.43
C ASP A 239 23.02 -9.53 14.23
N PHE A 240 22.25 -9.50 15.33
CA PHE A 240 20.80 -9.65 15.28
C PHE A 240 20.14 -8.61 14.35
N VAL A 241 20.57 -7.35 14.43
CA VAL A 241 20.03 -6.28 13.59
C VAL A 241 20.41 -6.50 12.12
N GLU A 242 21.63 -6.96 11.83
CA GLU A 242 22.03 -7.33 10.47
C GLU A 242 21.15 -8.43 9.90
N GLU A 243 20.88 -9.48 10.67
CA GLU A 243 19.97 -10.57 10.28
C GLU A 243 18.54 -10.06 10.04
N LEU A 244 18.03 -9.15 10.86
CA LEU A 244 16.73 -8.50 10.61
C LEU A 244 16.71 -7.73 9.28
N TYR A 245 17.81 -7.06 8.92
CA TYR A 245 17.91 -6.38 7.63
C TYR A 245 17.95 -7.34 6.44
N MET A 246 18.55 -8.52 6.61
CA MET A 246 18.49 -9.59 5.61
C MET A 246 17.08 -10.13 5.43
N ILE A 247 16.32 -10.27 6.51
CA ILE A 247 14.89 -10.65 6.46
C ILE A 247 14.04 -9.57 5.77
N ILE A 248 14.31 -8.28 6.07
CA ILE A 248 13.64 -7.15 5.42
C ILE A 248 13.93 -7.13 3.91
N SER A 249 15.18 -7.34 3.51
CA SER A 249 15.57 -7.31 2.09
C SER A 249 14.91 -8.44 1.30
N SER A 250 14.86 -9.66 1.88
CA SER A 250 14.14 -10.80 1.31
C SER A 250 12.64 -10.53 1.15
N SER A 251 12.01 -9.94 2.18
CA SER A 251 10.59 -9.56 2.13
C SER A 251 10.32 -8.50 1.05
N LYS A 252 11.19 -7.51 0.91
CA LYS A 252 11.11 -6.48 -0.15
C LYS A 252 11.22 -7.07 -1.56
N LEU A 253 12.03 -8.11 -1.75
CA LEU A 253 12.11 -8.81 -3.03
C LEU A 253 10.76 -9.47 -3.38
N GLN A 254 10.11 -10.13 -2.41
CA GLN A 254 8.78 -10.71 -2.63
C GLN A 254 7.71 -9.63 -2.88
N ILE A 255 7.78 -8.49 -2.19
CA ILE A 255 6.91 -7.33 -2.45
C ILE A 255 7.07 -6.84 -3.89
N SER A 256 8.30 -6.72 -4.38
CA SER A 256 8.56 -6.30 -5.77
C SER A 256 7.94 -7.28 -6.77
N ARG A 257 8.12 -8.59 -6.54
CA ARG A 257 7.49 -9.64 -7.37
C ARG A 257 5.97 -9.54 -7.35
N ALA A 258 5.36 -9.38 -6.18
CA ALA A 258 3.92 -9.23 -6.04
C ALA A 258 3.40 -7.95 -6.72
N LYS A 259 4.13 -6.82 -6.65
CA LYS A 259 3.80 -5.58 -7.37
C LYS A 259 3.81 -5.78 -8.89
N SER A 260 4.80 -6.49 -9.41
CA SER A 260 4.87 -6.86 -10.82
C SER A 260 3.72 -7.79 -11.23
N LEU A 261 3.33 -8.75 -10.38
CA LEU A 261 2.16 -9.59 -10.62
C LEU A 261 0.86 -8.77 -10.63
N ARG A 262 0.70 -7.83 -9.69
CA ARG A 262 -0.47 -6.93 -9.66
C ARG A 262 -0.60 -6.16 -10.97
N GLN A 263 0.49 -5.56 -11.44
CA GLN A 263 0.52 -4.82 -12.70
C GLN A 263 0.13 -5.70 -13.89
N ARG A 264 0.73 -6.89 -14.01
CA ARG A 264 0.38 -7.85 -15.06
C ARG A 264 -1.09 -8.27 -14.99
N THR A 265 -1.64 -8.47 -13.80
CA THR A 265 -3.03 -8.87 -13.62
C THR A 265 -3.97 -7.75 -14.09
N MET A 266 -3.65 -6.50 -13.78
CA MET A 266 -4.40 -5.33 -14.23
C MET A 266 -4.40 -5.21 -15.77
N GLU A 267 -3.22 -5.23 -16.40
CA GLU A 267 -3.09 -5.15 -17.86
C GLU A 267 -3.86 -6.27 -18.58
N ARG A 268 -3.78 -7.49 -18.05
CA ARG A 268 -4.48 -8.65 -18.62
C ARG A 268 -5.99 -8.60 -18.39
N SER A 269 -6.44 -8.03 -17.27
CA SER A 269 -7.86 -7.83 -17.00
C SER A 269 -8.49 -6.85 -17.99
N GLU A 270 -7.79 -5.77 -18.32
CA GLU A 270 -8.22 -4.79 -19.33
C GLU A 270 -8.32 -5.43 -20.71
N LEU A 271 -7.31 -6.21 -21.13
CA LEU A 271 -7.34 -6.94 -22.40
C LEU A 271 -8.52 -7.92 -22.48
N THR A 272 -8.78 -8.64 -21.39
CA THR A 272 -9.90 -9.59 -21.31
C THR A 272 -11.25 -8.88 -21.36
N PHE A 273 -11.37 -7.71 -20.71
CA PHE A 273 -12.55 -6.85 -20.77
C PHE A 273 -12.81 -6.34 -22.20
N PHE A 274 -11.79 -5.81 -22.88
CA PHE A 274 -11.96 -5.34 -24.26
C PHE A 274 -12.32 -6.46 -25.25
N SER A 275 -11.78 -7.67 -25.05
CA SER A 275 -12.13 -8.83 -25.87
C SER A 275 -13.58 -9.30 -25.69
N THR A 276 -14.21 -9.01 -24.56
CA THR A 276 -15.57 -9.50 -24.24
C THR A 276 -16.67 -8.52 -24.60
N ASP A 277 -16.43 -7.21 -24.42
CA ASP A 277 -17.47 -6.19 -24.56
C ASP A 277 -17.43 -5.43 -25.91
N ILE A 278 -16.29 -5.37 -26.60
CA ILE A 278 -16.23 -4.70 -27.93
C ILE A 278 -16.61 -5.65 -29.06
N ILE A 279 -16.24 -6.94 -28.97
CA ILE A 279 -16.48 -7.91 -30.06
C ILE A 279 -17.95 -8.35 -30.13
N LYS A 280 -18.72 -8.24 -29.04
CA LYS A 280 -20.16 -8.57 -29.05
C LYS A 280 -21.07 -7.58 -29.79
N TYR A 281 -20.52 -6.50 -30.37
CA TYR A 281 -21.30 -5.61 -31.25
C TYR A 281 -21.27 -6.01 -32.73
N GLN A 282 -20.49 -7.01 -33.14
CA GLN A 282 -20.46 -7.45 -34.54
C GLN A 282 -20.52 -8.98 -34.64
N GLY A 283 -21.75 -9.47 -34.75
CA GLY A 283 -22.14 -10.66 -35.51
C GLY A 283 -21.38 -11.94 -35.20
N ASP A 284 -21.97 -12.78 -34.35
CA ASP A 284 -21.62 -14.19 -34.33
C ASP A 284 -22.88 -15.04 -34.55
N ASN A 285 -23.24 -15.09 -35.82
CA ASN A 285 -23.80 -16.24 -36.52
C ASN A 285 -23.69 -15.92 -38.00
N GLY A 286 -23.03 -16.79 -38.78
CA GLY A 286 -22.74 -16.66 -40.21
C GLY A 286 -23.97 -16.63 -41.15
N SER A 287 -25.00 -15.87 -40.80
CA SER A 287 -26.02 -15.36 -41.70
C SER A 287 -25.90 -13.84 -41.67
N GLY A 288 -25.67 -13.20 -42.82
CA GLY A 288 -25.51 -11.74 -43.00
C GLY A 288 -26.76 -10.90 -42.67
N SER A 289 -27.38 -11.15 -41.53
CA SER A 289 -28.53 -10.45 -40.98
C SER A 289 -28.08 -9.83 -39.67
N GLY A 290 -27.52 -8.62 -39.74
CA GLY A 290 -27.36 -7.79 -38.56
C GLY A 290 -28.74 -7.56 -37.95
N THR A 291 -29.00 -8.16 -36.79
CA THR A 291 -30.27 -7.99 -36.06
C THR A 291 -30.24 -6.64 -35.37
N PHE A 292 -30.37 -5.56 -36.14
CA PHE A 292 -30.70 -4.27 -35.58
C PHE A 292 -32.08 -4.41 -34.93
N SER A 293 -32.20 -4.06 -33.64
CA SER A 293 -33.51 -3.90 -33.03
C SER A 293 -34.22 -2.77 -33.77
N SER A 294 -35.12 -3.15 -34.69
CA SER A 294 -35.94 -2.21 -35.46
C SER A 294 -36.63 -1.23 -34.51
N THR A 295 -37.04 -1.69 -33.33
CA THR A 295 -37.59 -0.87 -32.25
C THR A 295 -36.60 0.19 -31.77
N ALA A 296 -35.34 -0.15 -31.50
CA ALA A 296 -34.33 0.80 -31.05
C ALA A 296 -33.96 1.81 -32.13
N MET A 297 -33.82 1.38 -33.38
CA MET A 297 -33.55 2.26 -34.53
C MET A 297 -34.72 3.23 -34.77
N THR A 298 -35.96 2.74 -34.65
CA THR A 298 -37.16 3.58 -34.78
C THR A 298 -37.21 4.62 -33.66
N ARG A 299 -36.91 4.23 -32.41
CA ARG A 299 -36.85 5.17 -31.27
C ARG A 299 -35.74 6.20 -31.41
N TRP A 300 -34.58 5.80 -31.92
CA TRP A 300 -33.49 6.72 -32.21
C TRP A 300 -33.92 7.73 -33.28
N LEU A 301 -34.41 7.28 -34.44
CA LEU A 301 -34.90 8.17 -35.50
C LEU A 301 -36.01 9.12 -35.02
N GLN A 302 -36.91 8.62 -34.17
CA GLN A 302 -38.02 9.40 -33.60
C GLN A 302 -37.56 10.55 -32.69
N VAL A 303 -36.35 10.47 -32.12
CA VAL A 303 -35.77 11.55 -31.28
C VAL A 303 -34.81 12.41 -32.08
N THR A 304 -33.95 11.81 -32.91
CA THR A 304 -32.86 12.53 -33.57
C THR A 304 -33.36 13.42 -34.70
N ILE A 305 -34.37 12.99 -35.46
CA ILE A 305 -34.93 13.78 -36.58
C ILE A 305 -35.63 15.05 -36.06
N PRO A 306 -36.56 15.00 -35.09
CA PRO A 306 -37.18 16.22 -34.57
C PRO A 306 -36.17 17.14 -33.92
N LEU A 307 -35.21 16.58 -33.17
CA LEU A 307 -34.16 17.37 -32.55
C LEU A 307 -33.34 18.12 -33.60
N THR A 308 -32.86 17.44 -34.65
CA THR A 308 -32.10 18.09 -35.75
C THR A 308 -32.92 19.14 -36.49
N VAL A 309 -34.22 18.92 -36.72
CA VAL A 309 -35.10 19.93 -37.31
C VAL A 309 -35.21 21.16 -36.41
N VAL A 310 -35.40 20.97 -35.09
CA VAL A 310 -35.44 22.08 -34.13
C VAL A 310 -34.10 22.83 -34.11
N THR A 311 -32.97 22.13 -34.12
CA THR A 311 -31.65 22.77 -34.15
C THR A 311 -31.44 23.59 -35.41
N LEU A 312 -31.86 23.07 -36.58
CA LEU A 312 -31.76 23.79 -37.85
C LEU A 312 -32.70 24.99 -37.92
N LEU A 313 -33.94 24.88 -37.42
CA LEU A 313 -34.88 25.99 -37.35
C LEU A 313 -34.38 27.10 -36.41
N ALA A 314 -33.87 26.73 -35.23
CA ALA A 314 -33.26 27.68 -34.31
C ALA A 314 -32.08 28.41 -34.97
N ALA A 315 -31.22 27.70 -35.70
CA ALA A 315 -30.12 28.29 -36.44
C ALA A 315 -30.59 29.28 -37.54
N GLN A 316 -31.65 28.96 -38.28
CA GLN A 316 -32.21 29.86 -39.31
C GLN A 316 -32.86 31.11 -38.71
N VAL A 317 -33.55 30.98 -37.57
CA VAL A 317 -34.14 32.12 -36.84
C VAL A 317 -33.06 33.04 -36.28
N LEU A 318 -31.98 32.48 -35.74
CA LEU A 318 -30.85 33.27 -35.26
C LEU A 318 -30.14 34.00 -36.41
N LYS A 319 -29.94 33.33 -37.56
CA LYS A 319 -29.34 33.94 -38.77
C LYS A 319 -30.18 35.09 -39.33
N THR A 320 -31.50 34.91 -39.41
CA THR A 320 -32.43 35.96 -39.86
C THR A 320 -32.47 37.14 -38.89
N ARG A 321 -32.50 36.91 -37.57
CA ARG A 321 -32.41 37.97 -36.57
C ARG A 321 -31.10 38.76 -36.66
N ALA A 322 -29.97 38.09 -36.86
CA ALA A 322 -28.68 38.76 -37.06
C ALA A 322 -28.66 39.62 -38.33
N THR A 323 -29.30 39.16 -39.41
CA THR A 323 -29.39 39.90 -40.67
C THR A 323 -30.31 41.12 -40.53
N VAL A 324 -31.45 40.97 -39.84
CA VAL A 324 -32.36 42.09 -39.55
C VAL A 324 -31.69 43.14 -38.66
N GLN A 325 -30.96 42.72 -37.61
CA GLN A 325 -30.22 43.64 -36.74
C GLN A 325 -29.14 44.42 -37.50
N ALA A 326 -28.44 43.78 -38.44
CA ALA A 326 -27.47 44.44 -39.32
C ALA A 326 -28.12 45.49 -40.24
N ILE A 327 -29.33 45.22 -40.75
CA ILE A 327 -30.09 46.15 -41.60
C ILE A 327 -30.66 47.32 -40.78
N THR A 328 -31.16 47.09 -39.56
CA THR A 328 -31.62 48.18 -38.68
C THR A 328 -30.50 49.10 -38.22
N LYS A 329 -29.29 48.58 -38.00
CA LYS A 329 -28.11 49.42 -37.72
C LYS A 329 -27.68 50.26 -38.93
N SER A 330 -27.94 49.82 -40.16
CA SER A 330 -27.62 50.60 -41.36
C SER A 330 -28.67 51.66 -41.73
N LYS A 331 -29.88 51.61 -41.15
CA LYS A 331 -30.99 52.53 -41.43
C LYS A 331 -31.18 53.65 -40.42
N SER A 332 -30.25 53.85 -39.48
CA SER A 332 -30.22 55.02 -38.60
C SER A 332 -29.15 56.03 -39.02
N PRO A 333 -29.39 56.86 -40.06
CA PRO A 333 -28.79 58.19 -40.13
C PRO A 333 -29.83 59.27 -39.78
N ALA A 334 -29.36 60.33 -39.14
CA ALA A 334 -30.02 61.62 -38.94
C ALA A 334 -31.19 61.64 -37.93
N ASN A 335 -30.85 61.86 -36.66
CA ASN A 335 -31.38 62.99 -35.89
C ASN A 335 -30.61 63.09 -34.57
N ASN A 336 -29.56 63.90 -34.59
CA ASN A 336 -29.08 64.75 -33.49
C ASN A 336 -27.83 65.47 -33.98
N ALA A 337 -28.04 66.40 -34.91
CA ALA A 337 -27.08 67.42 -35.29
C ALA A 337 -27.75 68.77 -35.10
N GLU A 338 -27.81 69.24 -33.85
CA GLU A 338 -27.67 70.66 -33.50
C GLU A 338 -27.83 70.83 -31.97
N LYS A 339 -26.69 70.90 -31.29
CA LYS A 339 -26.36 71.90 -30.25
C LYS A 339 -25.13 71.42 -29.48
N GLY A 340 -24.01 72.12 -29.68
CA GLY A 340 -22.85 71.95 -28.81
C GLY A 340 -21.50 72.20 -29.47
N VAL A 341 -21.31 73.39 -30.04
CA VAL A 341 -19.99 73.94 -30.38
C VAL A 341 -19.11 73.94 -29.13
N ARG A 342 -18.00 73.19 -29.11
CA ARG A 342 -16.66 73.65 -28.68
C ARG A 342 -15.59 72.56 -28.74
N HIS A 343 -14.53 72.90 -29.48
CA HIS A 343 -13.16 72.37 -29.41
C HIS A 343 -12.89 70.93 -29.88
N GLU A 344 -12.76 70.77 -31.20
CA GLU A 344 -11.63 70.01 -31.73
C GLU A 344 -10.37 70.89 -31.64
N VAL A 345 -9.27 70.35 -31.12
CA VAL A 345 -8.03 70.04 -31.87
C VAL A 345 -7.04 69.36 -30.92
N ASN A 346 -6.47 68.26 -31.41
CA ASN A 346 -5.25 67.55 -30.97
C ASN A 346 -5.29 66.58 -29.77
N TRP A 347 -5.60 65.31 -30.08
CA TRP A 347 -5.12 64.14 -29.33
C TRP A 347 -4.02 63.36 -30.08
N ARG A 348 -3.41 63.94 -31.13
CA ARG A 348 -2.14 63.46 -31.71
C ARG A 348 -0.94 63.77 -30.79
N THR A 349 -0.99 63.31 -29.55
CA THR A 349 0.15 63.05 -28.66
C THR A 349 -0.40 62.43 -27.38
N ARG A 350 0.23 61.35 -26.90
CA ARG A 350 -0.13 60.52 -25.72
C ARG A 350 -1.02 59.29 -26.00
N ALA A 351 -0.58 58.46 -26.94
CA ALA A 351 -0.56 57.01 -26.74
C ALA A 351 0.91 56.57 -26.67
N TRP A 352 1.64 57.14 -25.70
CA TRP A 352 2.83 56.52 -25.13
C TRP A 352 2.37 55.84 -23.85
N LEU A 353 2.82 54.59 -23.69
CA LEU A 353 2.56 53.64 -22.60
C LEU A 353 1.42 52.65 -22.83
N ARG A 354 1.88 51.40 -22.98
CA ARG A 354 1.23 50.11 -22.71
C ARG A 354 0.45 49.46 -23.85
N ILE A 355 1.20 48.74 -24.69
CA ILE A 355 1.31 47.26 -24.67
C ILE A 355 1.59 46.78 -26.09
N ARG A 356 2.88 46.67 -26.41
CA ARG A 356 3.44 45.65 -27.31
C ARG A 356 4.95 45.72 -27.21
N ASP A 357 5.54 44.62 -26.75
CA ASP A 357 6.93 44.14 -26.87
C ASP A 357 7.08 43.09 -25.74
N LEU A 358 7.37 41.80 -25.97
CA LEU A 358 8.07 41.12 -27.06
C LEU A 358 7.71 39.61 -27.12
N PRO A 359 7.98 38.94 -28.25
CA PRO A 359 8.01 37.48 -28.40
C PRO A 359 9.43 36.87 -28.29
N LEU A 360 9.45 35.54 -28.14
CA LEU A 360 10.46 34.51 -28.47
C LEU A 360 11.81 34.94 -29.08
N GLN A 361 12.96 34.47 -28.55
CA GLN A 361 13.68 33.24 -28.93
C GLN A 361 15.22 33.31 -28.67
N SER A 362 15.77 32.20 -28.15
CA SER A 362 17.11 31.59 -28.40
C SER A 362 18.46 32.28 -28.09
N CYS A 363 19.27 31.51 -27.32
CA CYS A 363 20.63 31.03 -27.63
C CYS A 363 21.91 31.78 -27.19
N PHE A 364 22.78 30.98 -26.53
CA PHE A 364 24.26 31.00 -26.41
C PHE A 364 24.92 32.14 -25.61
N ALA A 365 25.49 31.83 -24.44
CA ALA A 365 26.93 31.58 -24.17
C ALA A 365 27.71 32.92 -24.01
N ASP A 366 28.61 33.15 -23.06
CA ASP A 366 29.51 32.27 -22.35
C ASP A 366 30.17 33.04 -21.18
N SER A 367 30.87 32.31 -20.31
CA SER A 367 32.18 32.69 -19.73
C SER A 367 32.31 33.73 -18.57
N HIS A 368 32.71 33.14 -17.44
CA HIS A 368 33.83 33.53 -16.54
C HIS A 368 33.66 34.55 -15.39
N ALA A 369 33.79 33.97 -14.19
CA ALA A 369 34.87 34.18 -13.21
C ALA A 369 34.57 34.97 -11.92
N GLY A 370 34.73 34.25 -10.79
CA GLY A 370 35.68 34.66 -9.76
C GLY A 370 35.13 34.91 -8.35
N ARG A 371 35.45 33.98 -7.42
CA ARG A 371 36.05 34.17 -6.07
C ARG A 371 35.41 35.22 -5.11
N ASN A 372 35.32 35.06 -3.79
CA ASN A 372 35.86 34.14 -2.79
C ASN A 372 35.27 34.52 -1.41
N HIS A 373 35.46 33.62 -0.43
CA HIS A 373 35.47 33.80 1.04
C HIS A 373 34.14 33.96 1.80
N SER A 374 34.00 33.53 3.06
CA SER A 374 34.56 32.48 3.93
C SER A 374 33.81 32.58 5.28
N SER A 375 34.05 31.59 6.15
CA SER A 375 33.84 31.63 7.63
C SER A 375 32.40 31.30 8.08
N ALA A 376 32.12 30.13 8.67
CA ALA A 376 32.49 29.66 10.02
C ALA A 376 32.00 30.60 11.15
N THR A 377 31.12 30.10 12.04
CA THR A 377 31.21 30.21 13.52
C THR A 377 30.09 29.39 14.18
N GLN A 378 30.43 28.88 15.35
CA GLN A 378 29.83 27.90 16.26
C GLN A 378 29.00 28.58 17.38
N VAL A 379 28.47 27.77 18.31
CA VAL A 379 27.93 28.09 19.67
C VAL A 379 26.42 28.45 19.69
N VAL A 380 25.52 27.82 20.46
CA VAL A 380 25.53 27.29 21.86
C VAL A 380 25.03 25.85 21.93
#